data_AF-A0A7Y4X907-F1
#
_entry.id   AF-A0A7Y4X907-F1
#
_cell.length_a   1.000
_cell.length_b   1.000
_cell.length_c   1.000
_cell.angle_alpha   90.00
_cell.angle_beta   90.00
_cell.angle_gamma   90.00
#
_symmetry.space_group_name_H-M   'P 1'
#
loop_
_entity.id
_entity.type
_entity.pdbx_description
1 polymer ?
#
loop_
_entity_poly.entity_id
_entity_poly.type
_entity_poly.pdbx_seq_one_letter_code
_entity_poly.pdbx_strand_id
1 'polypeptide(L)'
;MEETTKTTNTVTKLARFVINGELDGFPFEVSFRGKAEVLSATVAKLKAAGATSPKASTPTVTNASAAPDAPTHCPIHNAKLKPSRKPGTFYCPKKDGDDYCDFKHTI
;
A
#
# COMPACT_ATOMS: atom_id res chain seq x y z
N MET A 1 -11.00 -37.11 -30.64
CA MET A 1 -10.29 -35.81 -30.64
C MET A 1 -11.27 -34.80 -30.08
N GLU A 2 -11.32 -34.61 -28.78
CA GLU A 2 -12.25 -33.65 -28.16
C GLU A 2 -11.49 -32.96 -27.03
N GLU A 3 -10.86 -31.83 -27.35
CA GLU A 3 -10.21 -30.95 -26.37
C GLU A 3 -11.25 -29.94 -25.88
N THR A 4 -11.77 -30.17 -24.68
CA THR A 4 -12.74 -29.29 -24.03
C THR A 4 -12.01 -28.09 -23.44
N THR A 5 -12.08 -26.93 -24.09
CA THR A 5 -11.53 -25.67 -23.58
C THR A 5 -12.38 -25.16 -22.41
N LYS A 6 -11.87 -25.34 -21.20
CA LYS A 6 -12.46 -24.82 -19.96
C LYS A 6 -12.23 -23.31 -19.89
N THR A 7 -13.21 -22.53 -20.34
CA THR A 7 -13.23 -21.08 -20.15
C THR A 7 -13.44 -20.75 -18.68
N THR A 8 -12.36 -20.66 -17.92
CA THR A 8 -12.37 -20.09 -16.56
C THR A 8 -12.57 -18.59 -16.65
N ASN A 9 -13.78 -18.14 -16.32
CA ASN A 9 -14.10 -16.73 -16.11
C ASN A 9 -13.43 -16.24 -14.82
N THR A 10 -12.12 -15.94 -14.90
CA THR A 10 -11.40 -15.29 -13.80
C THR A 10 -11.77 -13.82 -13.80
N VAL A 11 -12.49 -13.38 -12.76
CA VAL A 11 -12.61 -11.96 -12.40
C VAL A 11 -11.19 -11.41 -12.29
N THR A 12 -10.73 -10.73 -13.34
CA THR A 12 -9.37 -10.21 -13.38
C THR A 12 -9.34 -9.03 -12.42
N LYS A 13 -8.85 -9.27 -11.20
CA LYS A 13 -8.60 -8.20 -10.24
C LYS A 13 -7.56 -7.26 -10.85
N LEU A 14 -8.01 -6.11 -11.35
CA LEU A 14 -7.11 -5.10 -11.90
C LEU A 14 -6.30 -4.49 -10.76
N ALA A 15 -4.98 -4.63 -10.84
CA ALA A 15 -4.07 -3.99 -9.89
C ALA A 15 -3.94 -2.51 -10.25
N ARG A 16 -3.84 -1.65 -9.23
CA ARG A 16 -3.44 -0.25 -9.41
C ARG A 16 -1.92 -0.21 -9.47
N PHE A 17 -1.39 0.35 -10.55
CA PHE A 17 0.03 0.59 -10.72
C PHE A 17 0.31 2.08 -10.64
N VAL A 18 1.49 2.42 -10.12
CA VAL A 18 2.01 3.79 -10.07
C VAL A 18 3.43 3.72 -10.61
N ILE A 19 3.72 4.53 -11.63
CA ILE A 19 5.05 4.67 -12.22
C ILE A 19 5.53 6.09 -11.94
N ASN A 20 6.67 6.19 -11.29
CA ASN A 20 7.37 7.46 -11.08
C ASN A 20 8.53 7.54 -12.08
N GLY A 21 8.67 8.70 -12.71
CA GLY A 21 9.60 8.93 -13.81
C GLY A 21 10.10 10.38 -13.84
N GLU A 22 11.16 10.60 -14.58
CA GLU A 22 11.57 11.93 -15.04
C GLU A 22 11.66 11.91 -16.57
N LEU A 23 11.20 12.98 -17.22
CA LEU A 23 11.29 13.16 -18.67
C LEU A 23 11.90 14.54 -18.91
N ASP A 24 13.07 14.61 -19.54
CA ASP A 24 13.80 15.87 -19.77
C ASP A 24 14.01 16.71 -18.49
N GLY A 25 14.21 16.05 -17.36
CA GLY A 25 14.34 16.70 -16.04
C GLY A 25 13.01 17.14 -15.40
N PHE A 26 11.88 16.85 -16.04
CA PHE A 26 10.55 17.07 -15.48
C PHE A 26 10.03 15.80 -14.78
N PRO A 27 9.78 15.84 -13.46
CA PRO A 27 9.25 14.69 -12.74
C PRO A 27 7.78 14.45 -13.10
N PHE A 28 7.40 13.18 -13.27
CA PHE A 28 6.03 12.79 -13.56
C PHE A 28 5.63 11.53 -12.78
N GLU A 29 4.32 11.43 -12.51
CA GLU A 29 3.68 10.24 -11.94
C GLU A 29 2.54 9.81 -12.87
N VAL A 30 2.52 8.53 -13.23
CA VAL A 30 1.40 7.93 -13.97
C VAL A 30 0.80 6.83 -13.13
N SER A 31 -0.52 6.91 -12.88
CA SER A 31 -1.26 5.85 -12.22
C SER A 31 -2.37 5.30 -13.10
N PHE A 32 -2.49 3.98 -13.16
CA PHE A 32 -3.50 3.29 -13.95
C PHE A 32 -3.87 1.95 -13.32
N ARG A 33 -5.02 1.41 -13.71
CA ARG A 33 -5.48 0.08 -13.29
C ARG A 33 -5.38 -0.87 -14.47
N GLY A 34 -4.78 -2.03 -14.28
CA GLY A 34 -4.59 -2.96 -15.39
C GLY A 34 -4.08 -4.34 -14.98
N LYS A 35 -3.73 -5.12 -16.00
CA LYS A 35 -2.93 -6.34 -15.88
C LYS A 35 -1.43 -6.02 -15.94
N ALA A 36 -0.59 -6.97 -15.52
CA ALA A 36 0.87 -6.84 -15.61
C ALA A 36 1.37 -6.59 -17.05
N GLU A 37 0.67 -7.11 -18.07
CA GLU A 37 0.97 -6.87 -19.48
C GLU A 37 0.84 -5.39 -19.87
N VAL A 38 -0.13 -4.69 -19.28
CA VAL A 38 -0.32 -3.25 -19.52
C VAL A 38 0.80 -2.45 -18.87
N LEU A 39 1.29 -2.90 -17.71
CA LEU A 39 2.43 -2.31 -17.03
C LEU A 39 3.71 -2.40 -17.87
N SER A 40 4.04 -3.59 -18.38
CA SER A 40 5.25 -3.78 -19.20
C SER A 40 5.20 -2.94 -20.49
N ALA A 41 4.05 -2.90 -21.16
CA ALA A 41 3.85 -2.06 -22.34
C ALA A 41 4.01 -0.56 -22.03
N THR A 42 3.51 -0.11 -20.88
CA THR A 42 3.59 1.30 -20.46
C THR A 42 5.04 1.68 -20.14
N VAL A 43 5.76 0.84 -19.40
CA VAL A 43 7.19 1.07 -19.07
C VAL A 43 8.03 1.11 -20.35
N ALA A 44 7.79 0.23 -21.32
CA ALA A 44 8.51 0.23 -22.59
C ALA A 44 8.29 1.55 -23.37
N LYS A 45 7.05 2.05 -23.41
CA LYS A 45 6.72 3.33 -24.04
C LYS A 45 7.39 4.51 -23.35
N LEU A 46 7.38 4.53 -22.01
CA LEU A 46 8.03 5.59 -21.23
C LEU A 46 9.54 5.60 -21.49
N LYS A 47 10.20 4.44 -21.50
CA LYS A 47 11.63 4.34 -21.84
C LYS A 47 11.93 4.81 -23.27
N ALA A 48 11.07 4.44 -24.24
CA ALA A 48 11.21 4.89 -25.62
C ALA A 48 11.04 6.41 -25.77
N ALA A 49 10.21 7.02 -24.91
CA ALA A 49 10.05 8.47 -24.85
C ALA A 49 11.24 9.19 -24.17
N GLY A 50 12.24 8.47 -23.65
CA GLY A 50 13.37 9.06 -22.92
C GLY A 50 13.12 9.24 -21.43
N ALA A 51 12.05 8.66 -20.88
CA ALA A 51 11.82 8.71 -19.44
C ALA A 51 12.89 7.91 -18.69
N THR A 52 13.53 8.57 -17.73
CA THR A 52 14.48 7.96 -16.81
C THR A 52 13.78 7.61 -15.51
N SER A 53 14.27 6.58 -14.83
CA SER A 53 13.81 6.28 -13.47
C SER A 53 14.31 7.38 -12.54
N PRO A 54 13.46 7.95 -11.66
CA PRO A 54 13.92 8.90 -10.66
C PRO A 54 14.97 8.18 -9.82
N LYS A 55 16.13 8.83 -9.68
CA LYS A 55 17.30 8.33 -8.97
C LYS A 55 16.87 7.67 -7.65
N ALA A 56 16.95 6.33 -7.62
CA ALA A 56 16.64 5.44 -6.50
C ALA A 56 15.75 6.08 -5.40
N SER A 57 14.48 6.35 -5.71
CA SER A 57 13.50 6.26 -4.63
C SER A 57 13.42 4.79 -4.29
N THR A 58 14.03 4.45 -3.15
CA THR A 58 13.85 3.18 -2.44
C THR A 58 12.45 2.67 -2.76
N PRO A 59 12.28 1.41 -3.23
CA PRO A 59 10.94 0.91 -3.46
C PRO A 59 10.23 0.99 -2.13
N THR A 60 9.39 2.01 -1.96
CA THR A 60 8.34 2.00 -0.96
C THR A 60 7.44 0.93 -1.51
N VAL A 61 7.73 -0.32 -1.13
CA VAL A 61 6.75 -1.38 -1.11
C VAL A 61 5.65 -0.77 -0.28
N THR A 62 4.66 -0.17 -0.95
CA THR A 62 3.37 0.08 -0.35
C THR A 62 2.83 -1.31 -0.13
N ASN A 63 3.31 -1.95 0.95
CA ASN A 63 2.64 -3.06 1.57
C ASN A 63 1.23 -2.52 1.78
N ALA A 64 0.31 -2.98 0.95
CA ALA A 64 -1.12 -2.88 1.15
C ALA A 64 -1.49 -3.78 2.35
N SER A 65 -0.81 -3.57 3.47
CA SER A 65 -0.96 -4.19 4.77
C SER A 65 -0.89 -3.11 5.85
N ALA A 66 -1.37 -1.90 5.53
CA ALA A 66 -2.10 -1.14 6.53
C ALA A 66 -3.57 -1.51 6.29
N ALA A 67 -4.10 -2.42 7.09
CA ALA A 67 -5.54 -2.49 7.28
C ALA A 67 -6.01 -1.05 7.57
N PRO A 68 -6.99 -0.51 6.82
CA PRO A 68 -7.39 0.89 6.96
C PRO A 68 -8.06 1.23 8.31
N ASP A 69 -8.12 0.30 9.26
CA ASP A 69 -8.94 0.44 10.47
C ASP A 69 -8.18 0.15 11.77
N ALA A 70 -6.87 0.35 11.82
CA ALA A 70 -6.18 0.37 13.11
C ALA A 70 -6.41 1.76 13.77
N PRO A 71 -7.25 1.90 14.82
CA PRO A 71 -7.37 3.12 15.58
C PRO A 71 -5.98 3.55 16.05
N THR A 72 -5.51 4.66 15.47
CA THR A 72 -4.24 5.30 15.86
C THR A 72 -4.37 6.05 17.19
N HIS A 73 -5.60 6.24 17.66
CA HIS A 73 -5.95 7.01 18.85
C HIS A 73 -6.85 6.19 19.77
N CYS A 74 -6.65 6.36 21.09
CA CYS A 74 -7.57 5.87 22.10
C CYS A 74 -8.90 6.63 22.02
N PRO A 75 -10.07 5.98 21.96
CA PRO A 75 -11.37 6.66 21.93
C PRO A 75 -11.72 7.40 23.23
N ILE A 76 -11.04 7.07 24.34
CA ILE A 76 -11.31 7.63 25.66
C ILE A 76 -10.56 8.97 25.85
N HIS A 77 -9.27 9.02 25.51
CA HIS A 77 -8.42 10.21 25.71
C HIS A 77 -8.03 10.92 24.43
N ASN A 78 -8.47 10.41 23.28
CA ASN A 78 -8.00 10.80 21.95
C ASN A 78 -6.46 10.84 21.84
N ALA A 79 -5.78 10.02 22.65
CA ALA A 79 -4.33 9.99 22.74
C ALA A 79 -3.78 8.93 21.76
N LYS A 80 -2.67 9.25 21.09
CA LYS A 80 -2.02 8.32 20.18
C LYS A 80 -1.61 7.04 20.91
N LEU A 81 -2.02 5.89 20.38
CA LEU A 81 -1.65 4.59 20.96
C LEU A 81 -0.17 4.31 20.76
N LYS A 82 0.47 3.68 21.76
CA LYS A 82 1.87 3.25 21.70
C LYS A 82 1.95 1.74 21.50
N PRO A 83 2.95 1.24 20.76
CA PRO A 83 3.16 -0.20 20.64
C PRO A 83 3.49 -0.80 22.01
N SER A 84 2.83 -1.91 22.35
CA SER A 84 3.08 -2.67 23.57
C SER A 84 4.25 -3.63 23.37
N ARG A 85 4.66 -4.29 24.46
CA ARG A 85 5.68 -5.35 24.42
C ARG A 85 5.25 -6.55 23.58
N LYS A 86 3.94 -6.73 23.36
CA LYS A 86 3.40 -7.76 22.47
C LYS A 86 3.34 -7.24 21.03
N PRO A 87 3.97 -7.92 20.06
CA PRO A 87 3.86 -7.58 18.65
C PRO A 87 2.39 -7.52 18.22
N GLY A 88 2.03 -6.47 17.47
CA GLY A 88 0.66 -6.25 17.01
C GLY A 88 -0.31 -5.68 18.07
N THR A 89 0.11 -5.47 19.32
CA THR A 89 -0.74 -4.81 20.34
C THR A 89 -0.31 -3.36 20.56
N PHE A 90 -1.27 -2.46 20.65
CA PHE A 90 -1.11 -1.04 20.97
C PHE A 90 -1.90 -0.69 22.23
N TYR A 91 -1.39 0.21 23.08
CA TYR A 91 -2.02 0.63 24.33
C TYR A 91 -2.09 2.15 24.45
N CYS A 92 -3.07 2.65 25.21
CA CYS A 92 -3.17 4.07 25.52
C CYS A 92 -2.15 4.44 26.62
N PRO A 93 -1.25 5.43 26.40
CA PRO A 93 -0.29 5.84 27.41
C PRO A 93 -0.87 6.80 28.46
N LYS A 94 -2.15 7.19 28.33
CA LYS A 94 -2.80 8.11 29.26
C LYS A 94 -3.26 7.35 30.51
N LYS A 95 -3.20 8.00 31.66
CA LYS A 95 -3.70 7.47 32.93
C LYS A 95 -5.15 7.88 33.16
N ASP A 96 -5.93 6.94 33.68
CA ASP A 96 -7.26 7.15 34.24
C ASP A 96 -7.15 7.02 35.76
N GLY A 97 -6.89 8.15 36.42
CA GLY A 97 -6.60 8.15 37.86
C GLY A 97 -5.23 7.55 38.18
N ASP A 98 -5.20 6.52 39.03
CA ASP A 98 -3.97 5.88 39.48
C ASP A 98 -3.37 4.91 38.43
N ASP A 99 -4.24 4.34 37.58
CA ASP A 99 -3.90 3.32 36.59
C ASP A 99 -3.82 3.87 35.15
N TYR A 100 -3.19 3.08 34.27
CA TYR A 100 -3.21 3.36 32.84
C TYR A 100 -4.57 3.03 32.25
N CYS A 101 -4.94 3.76 31.19
CA CYS A 101 -6.13 3.47 30.42
C CYS A 101 -6.12 2.02 29.89
N ASP A 102 -7.21 1.29 30.14
CA ASP A 102 -7.38 -0.12 29.77
C ASP A 102 -7.57 -0.35 28.27
N PHE A 103 -7.73 0.72 27.48
CA PHE A 103 -7.91 0.61 26.05
C PHE A 103 -6.64 0.08 25.37
N LYS A 104 -6.79 -1.07 24.71
CA LYS A 104 -5.78 -1.72 23.88
C LYS A 104 -6.36 -2.08 22.53
N HIS A 105 -5.58 -1.89 21.49
CA HIS A 105 -5.92 -2.28 20.13
C HIS A 105 -4.96 -3.38 19.66
N THR A 106 -5.46 -4.41 18.99
CA THR A 106 -4.64 -5.50 18.45
C THR A 106 -4.91 -5.63 16.97
N ILE A 107 -3.85 -5.70 16.16
CA ILE A 107 -3.88 -5.96 14.72
C ILE A 107 -3.52 -7.40 14.39
#